data_AF-A0A5P9D7C7-F1
#
_entry.id   AF-A0A5P9D7C7-F1
#
_cell.length_a   1.000
_cell.length_b   1.000
_cell.length_c   1.000
_cell.angle_alpha   90.00
_cell.angle_beta   90.00
_cell.angle_gamma   90.00
#
_symmetry.space_group_name_H-M   'P 1'
#
loop_
_entity.id
_entity.type
_entity.pdbx_description
1 polymer ?
#
loop_
_entity_poly.entity_id
_entity_poly.type
_entity_poly.pdbx_seq_one_letter_code
_entity_poly.pdbx_strand_id
1 'polypeptide(L)'
;MGVHRQGVQRIVNELEKEGIVAFQPNPHHKRAHLVVLTSKGQALFEAAIALQVPWVNDLSKDLSLTDIATAQQVISQMTKHIEDTSNAPGEGSP
;
A
#
# COMPACT_ATOMS: atom_id res chain seq x y z
N MET A 1 -1.76 -17.44 2.84
CA MET A 1 -1.43 -17.95 1.49
C MET A 1 -0.33 -17.10 0.86
N GLY A 2 0.80 -17.70 0.45
CA GLY A 2 2.02 -17.04 -0.04
C GLY A 2 1.98 -16.44 -1.47
N VAL A 3 0.79 -16.30 -2.07
CA VAL A 3 0.60 -15.83 -3.45
C VAL A 3 0.89 -14.33 -3.59
N HIS A 4 0.57 -13.53 -2.56
CA HIS A 4 0.81 -12.08 -2.58
C HIS A 4 2.30 -11.71 -2.63
N ARG A 5 3.17 -12.50 -1.99
CA ARG A 5 4.61 -12.20 -1.93
C ARG A 5 5.28 -12.35 -3.28
N GLN A 6 4.88 -13.33 -4.08
CA GLN A 6 5.43 -13.51 -5.43
C GLN A 6 4.99 -12.38 -6.37
N GLY A 7 3.72 -11.96 -6.30
CA GLY A 7 3.21 -10.83 -7.07
C GLY A 7 3.92 -9.51 -6.72
N VAL A 8 4.04 -9.21 -5.42
CA VAL A 8 4.77 -8.02 -4.94
C VAL A 8 6.23 -8.07 -5.37
N GLN A 9 6.90 -9.22 -5.21
CA GLN A 9 8.30 -9.35 -5.61
C GLN A 9 8.49 -9.13 -7.12
N ARG A 10 7.57 -9.65 -7.96
CA ARG A 10 7.62 -9.42 -9.41
C ARG A 10 7.52 -7.93 -9.74
N ILE A 11 6.56 -7.24 -9.14
CA ILE A 11 6.35 -5.80 -9.35
C ILE A 11 7.59 -5.01 -8.91
N VAL A 12 8.12 -5.28 -7.72
CA VAL A 12 9.31 -4.59 -7.21
C VAL A 12 10.52 -4.83 -8.12
N ASN A 13 10.71 -6.05 -8.60
CA ASN A 13 11.81 -6.36 -9.53
C ASN A 13 11.65 -5.64 -10.88
N GLU A 14 10.43 -5.46 -11.37
CA GLU A 14 10.16 -4.70 -12.60
C GLU A 14 10.44 -3.21 -12.41
N LEU A 15 9.96 -2.64 -11.30
CA LEU A 15 10.24 -1.25 -10.95
C LEU A 15 11.74 -0.99 -10.71
N GLU A 16 12.47 -1.97 -10.20
CA GLU A 16 13.92 -1.87 -10.00
C GLU A 16 14.66 -1.88 -11.34
N LYS A 17 14.28 -2.78 -12.26
CA LYS A 17 14.82 -2.80 -13.64
C LYS A 17 14.56 -1.49 -14.39
N GLU A 18 13.42 -0.85 -14.14
CA GLU A 18 13.09 0.45 -14.70
C GLU A 18 13.79 1.63 -13.98
N GLY A 19 14.54 1.36 -12.90
CA GLY A 19 15.23 2.36 -12.10
C GLY A 19 14.29 3.27 -11.31
N ILE A 20 13.06 2.83 -11.06
CA ILE A 20 12.04 3.55 -10.28
C ILE A 20 12.27 3.30 -8.78
N VAL A 21 12.63 2.07 -8.41
CA VAL A 21 13.01 1.71 -7.03
C VAL A 21 14.43 1.15 -6.98
N ALA A 22 15.00 1.14 -5.79
CA ALA A 22 16.27 0.50 -5.49
C ALA A 22 16.18 -0.31 -4.20
N PHE A 23 17.03 -1.34 -4.09
CA PHE A 23 17.19 -2.12 -2.87
C PHE A 23 18.29 -1.53 -2.00
N GLN A 24 17.99 -1.27 -0.72
CA GLN A 24 18.98 -0.89 0.29
C GLN A 24 19.12 -1.98 1.37
N PRO A 25 20.31 -2.18 1.95
CA PRO A 25 20.49 -3.08 3.08
C PRO A 25 19.59 -2.66 4.25
N ASN A 26 18.95 -3.62 4.89
CA ASN A 26 18.23 -3.38 6.14
C ASN A 26 19.15 -3.67 7.33
N PRO A 27 19.48 -2.66 8.17
CA PRO A 27 20.37 -2.82 9.32
C PRO A 27 19.92 -3.91 10.30
N HIS A 28 18.61 -4.17 10.38
CA HIS A 28 18.01 -5.11 11.33
C HIS A 28 17.83 -6.52 10.75
N HIS A 29 17.87 -6.68 9.42
CA HIS A 29 17.61 -7.96 8.76
C HIS A 29 18.46 -8.16 7.49
N LYS A 30 19.48 -9.03 7.58
CA LYS A 30 20.44 -9.31 6.48
C LYS A 30 19.84 -9.83 5.18
N ARG A 31 18.61 -10.37 5.19
CA ARG A 31 17.95 -10.96 4.02
C ARG A 31 16.72 -10.18 3.52
N ALA A 32 16.28 -9.18 4.27
CA ALA A 32 15.10 -8.39 3.91
C ALA A 32 15.54 -6.98 3.52
N HIS A 33 15.84 -6.75 2.24
CA HIS A 33 16.23 -5.44 1.73
C HIS A 33 15.07 -4.44 1.84
N LEU A 34 15.40 -3.19 2.13
CA LEU A 34 14.46 -2.07 2.03
C LEU A 34 14.26 -1.73 0.56
N VAL A 35 13.02 -1.48 0.16
CA VAL A 35 12.69 -0.95 -1.18
C VAL A 35 12.50 0.55 -1.04
N VAL A 36 13.28 1.34 -1.77
CA VAL A 36 13.21 2.81 -1.74
C VAL A 36 12.95 3.36 -3.12
N LEU A 37 12.26 4.49 -3.22
CA LEU A 37 12.15 5.23 -4.48
C LEU A 37 13.50 5.86 -4.85
N THR A 38 13.86 5.80 -6.13
CA THR A 38 14.96 6.60 -6.68
C THR A 38 14.49 8.02 -6.95
N SER A 39 15.39 8.94 -7.30
CA SER A 39 14.99 10.28 -7.78
C SER A 39 14.08 10.22 -9.00
N LYS A 40 14.31 9.26 -9.92
CA LYS A 40 13.42 9.01 -11.06
C LYS A 40 12.06 8.52 -10.58
N GLY A 41 12.03 7.59 -9.63
CA GLY A 41 10.78 7.08 -9.09
C GLY A 41 9.97 8.14 -8.33
N GLN A 42 10.64 9.01 -7.58
CA GLN A 42 10.02 10.13 -6.91
C GLN A 42 9.35 11.09 -7.90
N ALA A 43 10.06 11.49 -8.97
CA ALA A 43 9.50 12.35 -10.01
C ALA A 43 8.31 11.70 -10.74
N LEU A 44 8.40 10.39 -11.02
CA LEU A 44 7.30 9.65 -11.63
C LEU A 44 6.08 9.57 -10.71
N PHE A 45 6.31 9.32 -9.42
CA PHE A 45 5.25 9.28 -8.42
C PHE A 45 4.55 10.64 -8.30
N GLU A 46 5.31 11.73 -8.23
CA GLU A 46 4.76 13.10 -8.20
C GLU A 46 3.94 13.42 -9.45
N ALA A 47 4.43 13.03 -10.64
CA ALA A 47 3.68 13.19 -11.88
C ALA A 47 2.34 12.42 -11.86
N ALA A 48 2.35 11.18 -11.34
CA ALA A 48 1.15 10.38 -11.20
C ALA A 48 0.15 11.02 -10.22
N ILE A 49 0.63 11.50 -9.07
CA ILE A 49 -0.20 12.21 -8.09
C ILE A 49 -0.79 13.49 -8.70
N ALA A 50 0.00 14.27 -9.44
CA ALA A 50 -0.49 15.49 -10.08
C ALA A 50 -1.64 15.23 -11.07
N LEU A 51 -1.64 14.08 -11.76
CA LEU A 51 -2.75 13.66 -12.63
C LEU A 51 -4.00 13.25 -11.83
N GLN A 52 -3.81 12.71 -10.62
CA GLN A 52 -4.90 12.24 -9.76
C GLN A 52 -5.58 13.38 -8.98
N VAL A 53 -4.83 14.42 -8.60
CA VAL A 53 -5.31 15.54 -7.75
C VAL A 53 -6.62 16.18 -8.24
N PRO A 54 -6.80 16.52 -9.53
CA PRO A 54 -8.03 17.14 -9.99
C PRO A 54 -9.26 16.25 -9.75
N TRP A 55 -9.13 14.96 -10.05
CA TRP A 55 -10.20 13.99 -9.85
C TRP A 55 -10.55 13.80 -8.37
N VAL A 56 -9.54 13.73 -7.49
CA VAL A 56 -9.77 13.63 -6.02
C VAL A 56 -10.46 14.89 -5.49
N ASN A 57 -10.01 16.07 -5.93
CA ASN A 57 -10.63 17.33 -5.52
C ASN A 57 -12.09 17.37 -5.96
N ASP A 58 -12.39 16.99 -7.20
CA ASP A 58 -13.76 16.93 -7.73
C ASP A 58 -14.65 15.97 -6.94
N LEU A 59 -14.14 14.78 -6.61
CA LEU A 59 -14.84 13.79 -5.79
C LEU A 59 -15.16 14.32 -4.38
N SER A 60 -14.31 15.19 -3.84
CA SER A 60 -14.41 15.70 -2.47
C SER A 60 -15.23 17.00 -2.32
N LYS A 61 -15.63 17.64 -3.42
CA LYS A 61 -16.23 18.99 -3.43
C LYS A 61 -17.39 19.19 -2.45
N ASP A 62 -18.24 18.18 -2.29
CA ASP A 62 -19.45 18.26 -1.46
C ASP A 62 -19.34 17.44 -0.16
N LEU A 63 -18.14 16.94 0.16
CA LEU A 63 -17.90 16.14 1.35
C LEU A 63 -17.29 17.00 2.46
N SER A 64 -17.88 16.94 3.65
CA SER A 64 -17.26 17.57 4.81
C SER A 64 -16.05 16.76 5.28
N LEU A 65 -15.05 17.44 5.86
CA LEU A 65 -13.88 16.77 6.45
C LEU A 65 -14.30 15.76 7.54
N THR A 66 -15.36 16.08 8.28
CA THR A 66 -15.92 15.20 9.32
C THR A 66 -16.45 13.91 8.71
N ASP A 67 -17.23 13.99 7.62
CA ASP A 67 -17.81 12.81 6.98
C ASP A 67 -16.74 11.91 6.38
N ILE A 68 -15.71 12.50 5.75
CA ILE A 68 -14.55 11.76 5.24
C ILE A 68 -13.83 11.04 6.39
N ALA A 69 -13.60 11.73 7.50
CA ALA A 69 -12.96 11.13 8.67
C ALA A 69 -13.79 10.00 9.26
N THR A 70 -15.11 10.16 9.38
CA THR A 70 -16.01 9.12 9.86
C THR A 70 -16.03 7.91 8.93
N ALA A 71 -16.12 8.12 7.61
CA ALA A 71 -16.07 7.04 6.63
C ALA A 71 -14.74 6.26 6.71
N GLN A 72 -13.62 6.97 6.83
CA GLN A 72 -12.30 6.37 7.01
C GLN A 72 -12.25 5.50 8.29
N GLN A 73 -12.80 5.98 9.40
CA GLN A 73 -12.83 5.23 10.66
C GLN A 73 -13.67 3.95 10.54
N VAL A 74 -14.82 4.00 9.87
CA VAL A 74 -15.68 2.83 9.65
C VAL A 74 -14.96 1.80 8.79
N ILE A 75 -14.40 2.21 7.65
CA ILE A 75 -13.68 1.31 6.73
C ILE A 75 -12.45 0.70 7.42
N SER A 76 -11.71 1.49 8.21
CA SER A 76 -10.56 1.00 8.97
C SER A 76 -10.94 -0.07 9.98
N GLN A 77 -12.06 0.12 10.71
CA GLN A 77 -12.57 -0.90 11.64
C GLN A 77 -12.99 -2.18 10.92
N MET A 78 -13.72 -2.06 9.80
CA MET A 78 -14.12 -3.22 9.00
C MET A 78 -12.90 -4.00 8.49
N THR A 79 -11.87 -3.30 8.01
CA THR A 79 -10.64 -3.92 7.51
C THR A 79 -9.93 -4.70 8.62
N LYS A 80 -9.81 -4.12 9.82
CA LYS A 80 -9.24 -4.80 10.99
C LYS A 80 -10.00 -6.08 11.34
N HIS A 81 -11.33 -6.05 11.37
CA HIS A 81 -12.13 -7.24 11.65
C HIS A 81 -11.94 -8.36 10.63
N ILE A 82 -11.78 -8.02 9.35
CA ILE A 82 -11.48 -9.01 8.30
C ILE A 82 -10.09 -9.63 8.51
N GLU A 83 -9.09 -8.81 8.84
CA GLU A 83 -7.74 -9.29 9.13
C GLU A 83 -7.70 -10.19 10.37
N ASP A 84 -8.39 -9.80 11.45
CA ASP A 84 -8.47 -10.56 12.70
C ASP A 84 -9.19 -11.90 12.49
N THR A 85 -10.29 -11.91 11.72
CA THR A 85 -11.03 -13.14 11.38
C THR A 85 -10.19 -14.07 10.50
N SER A 86 -9.36 -13.51 9.61
CA SER A 86 -8.46 -14.29 8.74
C SER A 86 -7.25 -14.86 9.50
N ASN A 87 -6.95 -14.34 10.69
CA ASN A 87 -5.82 -14.73 11.53
C ASN A 87 -6.22 -15.56 12.76
N ALA A 88 -7.52 -15.80 12.96
CA ALA A 88 -8.01 -16.74 13.97
C ALA A 88 -7.60 -18.18 13.58
N PRO A 89 -6.97 -18.96 14.48
CA PRO A 89 -6.80 -20.39 14.26
C PRO A 89 -8.21 -20.99 14.17
N GLY A 90 -8.49 -21.71 13.08
CA GLY A 90 -9.78 -22.36 12.89
C GLY A 90 -10.16 -23.12 14.15
N GLU A 91 -11.18 -22.62 14.86
CA GLU A 91 -11.82 -23.39 15.92
C GLU A 91 -12.40 -24.62 15.24
N GLY A 92 -11.76 -25.75 15.52
CA GLY A 92 -12.29 -27.05 15.20
C GLY A 92 -13.70 -27.14 15.73
N SER A 93 -14.58 -27.70 14.91
CA SER A 93 -15.88 -28.17 15.33
C SER A 93 -16.15 -29.50 14.64
N PRO A 94 -16.96 -30.35 15.28
CA PRO A 94 -16.47 -31.54 15.98
C PRO A 94 -16.50 -32.84 15.15
#